data_AF-A0A1Q8RSV9-F1
#
_entry.id   AF-A0A1Q8RSV9-F1
#
_cell.length_a   1.000
_cell.length_b   1.000
_cell.length_c   1.000
_cell.angle_alpha   90.00
_cell.angle_beta   90.00
_cell.angle_gamma   90.00
#
_symmetry.space_group_name_H-M   'P 1'
#
loop_
_entity.id
_entity.type
_entity.pdbx_description
1 polymer ?
#
loop_
_entity_poly.entity_id
_entity_poly.type
_entity_poly.pdbx_seq_one_letter_code
_entity_poly.pdbx_strand_id
1 'polypeptide(L)'
;MRFFAGLTLLAALVSAGPVAVDISKRNEPLEIVLKRVGNTGIKATLKNAGDEPLKLFTAGTFLDTAAVEKLTVLSDSQPVPFDGVRLRLAPQKFITDASFKTLKAGQTVNIELDFAQMHDLGKNTTFEVFASGGIPYANAGSTKISGVINYSSNTLSVKDVDSAKAAFTRLSFHNEIKRTIVQADCTGKNLTAVMAALINCQKMARAAANTAMTDDKRMQEYFKVSTPEAKQVVFNTFSRVASECSRRDRGVSKQYCSDVYASCSPGVLAYTVPALKYMVNCPLYFSALPGLTKTCHAQDQATTTLHEMTHLLQVKGTLDYGIYGYDAIKTLKSAENLNHADTYCLFANAVNIGKTC
;
A
#
# COMPACT_ATOMS: atom_id res chain seq x y z
N MET A 1 -37.00 -5.77 -1.63
CA MET A 1 -36.03 -5.43 -0.57
C MET A 1 -34.82 -6.35 -0.73
N ARG A 2 -33.70 -5.84 -1.24
CA ARG A 2 -32.48 -6.64 -1.47
C ARG A 2 -31.49 -6.31 -0.34
N PHE A 3 -31.17 -7.32 0.46
CA PHE A 3 -30.17 -7.23 1.51
C PHE A 3 -28.78 -7.08 0.90
N PHE A 4 -28.10 -5.96 1.20
CA PHE A 4 -26.68 -5.78 0.92
C PHE A 4 -25.89 -6.41 2.08
N ALA A 5 -25.24 -7.54 1.83
CA ALA A 5 -24.27 -8.12 2.74
C ALA A 5 -22.96 -7.31 2.64
N GLY A 6 -22.70 -6.45 3.63
CA GLY A 6 -21.41 -5.80 3.81
C GLY A 6 -20.41 -6.82 4.37
N LEU A 7 -19.36 -7.13 3.60
CA LEU A 7 -18.25 -7.95 4.07
C LEU A 7 -17.31 -7.11 4.94
N THR A 8 -17.20 -7.48 6.20
CA THR A 8 -16.25 -6.97 7.20
C THR A 8 -14.88 -7.62 7.01
N LEU A 9 -13.80 -6.82 6.96
CA LEU A 9 -12.46 -7.29 7.35
C LEU A 9 -12.37 -7.17 8.88
N LEU A 10 -12.34 -8.30 9.59
CA LEU A 10 -11.98 -8.30 11.02
C LEU A 10 -10.45 -8.18 11.14
N ALA A 11 -9.97 -7.00 11.53
CA ALA A 11 -8.70 -6.88 12.24
C ALA A 11 -8.97 -7.23 13.72
N ALA A 12 -8.60 -8.45 14.13
CA ALA A 12 -8.66 -8.87 15.53
C ALA A 12 -7.45 -8.29 16.28
N LEU A 13 -7.69 -7.30 17.14
CA LEU A 13 -6.79 -6.95 18.24
C LEU A 13 -7.23 -7.73 19.48
N VAL A 14 -6.29 -8.43 20.08
CA VAL A 14 -6.45 -9.30 21.26
C VAL A 14 -6.74 -8.47 22.51
N SER A 15 -7.82 -8.81 23.21
CA SER A 15 -7.93 -8.63 24.66
C SER A 15 -8.81 -9.72 25.28
N ALA A 16 -8.16 -10.64 25.99
CA ALA A 16 -8.60 -11.51 27.09
C ALA A 16 -9.94 -12.29 27.00
N GLY A 17 -9.83 -13.63 26.99
CA GLY A 17 -10.90 -14.60 27.31
C GLY A 17 -10.97 -15.75 26.31
N PRO A 18 -11.08 -17.04 26.73
CA PRO A 18 -11.10 -18.17 25.81
C PRO A 18 -12.50 -18.28 25.20
N VAL A 19 -12.77 -17.49 24.17
CA VAL A 19 -13.88 -17.78 23.26
C VAL A 19 -13.30 -18.68 22.19
N ALA A 20 -13.66 -19.96 22.24
CA ALA A 20 -13.44 -20.88 21.14
C ALA A 20 -14.16 -20.31 19.91
N VAL A 21 -13.42 -19.62 19.06
CA VAL A 21 -13.90 -19.25 17.73
C VAL A 21 -13.97 -20.55 16.95
N ASP A 22 -15.19 -21.02 16.71
CA ASP A 22 -15.45 -22.11 15.79
C ASP A 22 -15.02 -21.65 14.39
N ILE A 23 -13.79 -22.01 14.00
CA ILE A 23 -13.26 -21.86 12.65
C ILE A 23 -13.92 -22.97 11.82
N SER A 24 -15.21 -22.82 11.54
CA SER A 24 -15.79 -23.49 10.39
C SER A 24 -15.05 -22.95 9.18
N LYS A 25 -14.08 -23.71 8.67
CA LYS A 25 -13.42 -23.49 7.38
C LYS A 25 -14.52 -23.08 6.39
N ARG A 26 -14.62 -21.80 6.05
CA ARG A 26 -15.02 -21.49 4.68
C ARG A 26 -13.96 -22.17 3.83
N ASN A 27 -14.40 -23.02 2.91
CA ASN A 27 -13.51 -23.53 1.86
C ASN A 27 -13.13 -22.33 0.99
N GLU A 28 -12.29 -21.45 1.51
CA GLU A 28 -11.68 -20.37 0.75
C GLU A 28 -10.76 -21.04 -0.26
N PRO A 29 -10.92 -20.76 -1.56
CA PRO A 29 -10.26 -21.54 -2.60
C PRO A 29 -8.75 -21.27 -2.67
N LEU A 30 -8.21 -20.35 -1.87
CA LEU A 30 -6.77 -20.06 -1.80
C LEU A 30 -6.17 -20.62 -0.52
N GLU A 31 -5.31 -21.63 -0.67
CA GLU A 31 -4.53 -22.19 0.43
C GLU A 31 -3.08 -21.68 0.34
N ILE A 32 -2.56 -21.13 1.44
CA ILE A 32 -1.15 -20.73 1.55
C ILE A 32 -0.45 -21.59 2.60
N VAL A 33 0.66 -22.20 2.21
CA VAL A 33 1.55 -22.92 3.14
C VAL A 33 2.92 -22.25 3.13
N LEU A 34 3.39 -21.84 4.30
CA LEU A 34 4.71 -21.26 4.50
C LEU A 34 5.67 -22.34 5.03
N LYS A 35 6.91 -22.33 4.52
CA LYS A 35 8.03 -23.11 5.05
C LYS A 35 9.27 -22.24 5.19
N ARG A 36 9.99 -22.37 6.30
CA ARG A 36 11.28 -21.70 6.50
C ARG A 36 12.35 -22.33 5.60
N VAL A 37 13.21 -21.49 5.04
CA VAL A 37 14.40 -21.85 4.26
C VAL A 37 15.58 -21.02 4.77
N GLY A 38 16.62 -21.70 5.27
CA GLY A 38 17.81 -21.01 5.79
C GLY A 38 17.51 -20.16 7.04
N ASN A 39 18.14 -18.98 7.12
CA ASN A 39 18.04 -18.09 8.28
C ASN A 39 16.63 -17.47 8.38
N THR A 40 16.28 -16.61 7.41
CA THR A 40 15.05 -15.81 7.38
C THR A 40 14.27 -15.95 6.06
N GLY A 41 14.73 -16.83 5.17
CA GLY A 41 14.04 -17.18 3.95
C GLY A 41 12.75 -17.95 4.23
N ILE A 42 11.74 -17.70 3.42
CA ILE A 42 10.43 -18.32 3.43
C ILE A 42 10.10 -18.77 2.02
N LYS A 43 9.73 -20.04 1.89
CA LYS A 43 9.07 -20.58 0.71
C LYS A 43 7.57 -20.65 0.99
N ALA A 44 6.81 -19.81 0.31
CA ALA A 44 5.36 -19.82 0.33
C ALA A 44 4.81 -20.59 -0.87
N THR A 45 3.81 -21.42 -0.62
CA THR A 45 3.10 -22.21 -1.62
C THR A 45 1.65 -21.77 -1.64
N LEU A 46 1.24 -21.00 -2.66
CA LEU A 46 -0.15 -20.59 -2.87
C LEU A 46 -0.81 -21.57 -3.85
N LYS A 47 -1.90 -22.20 -3.45
CA LYS A 47 -2.66 -23.15 -4.28
C LYS A 47 -4.09 -22.66 -4.47
N ASN A 48 -4.59 -22.76 -5.69
CA ASN A 48 -6.03 -22.75 -5.94
C ASN A 48 -6.59 -24.15 -5.58
N ALA A 49 -7.15 -24.29 -4.38
CA ALA A 49 -7.79 -25.50 -3.88
C ALA A 49 -9.27 -25.62 -4.30
N GLY A 50 -9.81 -24.63 -5.01
CA GLY A 50 -11.13 -24.69 -5.63
C GLY A 50 -11.16 -25.57 -6.89
N ASP A 51 -12.36 -25.68 -7.46
CA ASP A 51 -12.71 -26.42 -8.68
C ASP A 51 -12.68 -25.58 -9.96
N GLU A 52 -12.74 -24.25 -9.83
CA GLU A 52 -12.74 -23.30 -10.94
C GLU A 52 -11.43 -22.49 -11.06
N PRO A 53 -11.06 -22.02 -12.26
CA PRO A 53 -9.92 -21.13 -12.43
C PRO A 53 -10.18 -19.75 -11.80
N LEU A 54 -9.16 -19.21 -11.12
CA LEU A 54 -9.23 -17.91 -10.47
C LEU A 54 -8.37 -16.90 -11.22
N LYS A 55 -8.97 -15.78 -11.66
CA LYS A 55 -8.25 -14.65 -12.26
C LYS A 55 -7.98 -13.58 -11.19
N LEU A 56 -6.77 -13.60 -10.67
CA LEU A 56 -6.35 -12.90 -9.46
C LEU A 56 -5.53 -11.66 -9.79
N PHE A 57 -5.87 -10.52 -9.19
CA PHE A 57 -5.10 -9.29 -9.32
C PHE A 57 -3.72 -9.47 -8.66
N THR A 58 -2.66 -8.96 -9.30
CA THR A 58 -1.30 -9.24 -8.85
C THR A 58 -0.70 -8.13 -7.99
N ALA A 59 -0.80 -6.87 -8.43
CA ALA A 59 -0.11 -5.75 -7.77
C ALA A 59 -0.61 -5.53 -6.33
N GLY A 60 0.32 -5.30 -5.40
CA GLY A 60 0.04 -5.13 -3.98
C GLY A 60 -0.46 -6.37 -3.25
N THR A 61 -0.47 -7.54 -3.90
CA THR A 61 -0.98 -8.79 -3.30
C THR A 61 0.14 -9.77 -2.99
N PHE A 62 -0.23 -10.93 -2.43
CA PHE A 62 0.69 -12.04 -2.25
C PHE A 62 1.39 -12.48 -3.56
N LEU A 63 0.73 -12.29 -4.71
CA LEU A 63 1.23 -12.64 -6.03
C LEU A 63 2.18 -11.59 -6.65
N ASP A 64 2.34 -10.43 -6.01
CA ASP A 64 3.19 -9.37 -6.54
C ASP A 64 4.66 -9.82 -6.60
N THR A 65 5.41 -9.35 -7.58
CA THR A 65 6.87 -9.52 -7.62
C THR A 65 7.58 -8.41 -6.86
N ALA A 66 6.95 -7.24 -6.70
CA ALA A 66 7.47 -6.18 -5.86
C ALA A 66 7.56 -6.65 -4.40
N ALA A 67 8.45 -6.01 -3.67
CA ALA A 67 8.65 -6.29 -2.25
C ALA A 67 7.64 -5.48 -1.42
N VAL A 68 6.36 -5.82 -1.61
CA VAL A 68 5.24 -5.37 -0.78
C VAL A 68 5.09 -6.24 0.46
N GLU A 69 4.26 -5.82 1.41
CA GLU A 69 4.06 -6.52 2.67
C GLU A 69 3.19 -7.78 2.47
N LYS A 70 3.85 -8.92 2.27
CA LYS A 70 3.19 -10.23 2.03
C LYS A 70 3.03 -11.07 3.29
N LEU A 71 3.83 -10.79 4.31
CA LEU A 71 3.88 -11.50 5.57
C LEU A 71 3.64 -10.54 6.72
N THR A 72 2.91 -11.00 7.72
CA THR A 72 2.95 -10.43 9.06
C THR A 72 4.07 -11.10 9.84
N VAL A 73 4.98 -10.29 10.38
CA VAL A 73 6.09 -10.73 11.22
C VAL A 73 5.89 -10.15 12.61
N LEU A 74 5.81 -11.01 13.62
CA LEU A 74 5.69 -10.63 15.01
C LEU A 74 6.96 -10.99 15.78
N SER A 75 7.37 -10.12 16.69
CA SER A 75 8.33 -10.40 17.75
C SER A 75 7.65 -10.09 19.07
N ASP A 76 7.63 -11.05 20.00
CA ASP A 76 6.95 -10.90 21.29
C ASP A 76 5.49 -10.41 21.15
N SER A 77 4.77 -10.98 20.17
CA SER A 77 3.39 -10.60 19.79
C SER A 77 3.21 -9.17 19.27
N GLN A 78 4.30 -8.43 19.03
CA GLN A 78 4.26 -7.10 18.43
C GLN A 78 4.68 -7.14 16.96
N PRO A 79 3.96 -6.44 16.06
CA PRO A 79 4.36 -6.34 14.66
C PRO A 79 5.75 -5.73 14.52
N VAL A 80 6.62 -6.41 13.78
CA VAL A 80 7.90 -5.87 13.36
C VAL A 80 7.66 -4.92 12.18
N PRO A 81 8.13 -3.66 12.24
CA PRO A 81 7.89 -2.69 11.17
C PRO A 81 8.33 -3.19 9.80
N PHE A 82 7.48 -2.94 8.80
CA PHE A 82 7.77 -3.21 7.39
C PHE A 82 8.29 -1.93 6.70
N ASP A 83 9.44 -2.07 6.07
CA ASP A 83 10.24 -0.99 5.47
C ASP A 83 10.26 -1.04 3.94
N GLY A 84 9.41 -1.89 3.36
CA GLY A 84 9.36 -2.13 1.93
C GLY A 84 8.47 -1.20 1.12
N VAL A 85 8.03 -1.69 -0.04
CA VAL A 85 7.34 -0.87 -1.04
C VAL A 85 5.90 -0.59 -0.62
N ARG A 86 5.50 0.67 -0.72
CA ARG A 86 4.10 1.12 -0.69
C ARG A 86 3.68 1.54 -2.10
N LEU A 87 2.50 1.14 -2.54
CA LEU A 87 2.09 1.24 -3.95
C LEU A 87 0.87 2.14 -4.08
N ARG A 88 0.86 3.01 -5.08
CA ARG A 88 -0.37 3.60 -5.59
C ARG A 88 -0.94 2.78 -6.73
N LEU A 89 -2.06 2.11 -6.48
CA LEU A 89 -2.77 1.36 -7.52
C LEU A 89 -3.65 2.25 -8.40
N ALA A 90 -3.72 1.88 -9.68
CA ALA A 90 -4.52 2.55 -10.69
C ALA A 90 -6.03 2.30 -10.49
N PRO A 91 -6.89 3.22 -10.97
CA PRO A 91 -8.33 3.04 -10.89
C PRO A 91 -8.77 1.99 -11.92
N GLN A 92 -9.92 1.37 -11.68
CA GLN A 92 -10.47 0.27 -12.50
C GLN A 92 -10.37 0.48 -14.02
N LYS A 93 -10.56 1.70 -14.52
CA LYS A 93 -10.49 2.03 -15.96
C LYS A 93 -9.12 1.84 -16.61
N PHE A 94 -8.04 1.75 -15.82
CA PHE A 94 -6.67 1.53 -16.30
C PHE A 94 -6.15 0.13 -15.97
N ILE A 95 -6.99 -0.73 -15.40
CA ILE A 95 -6.65 -2.12 -15.11
C ILE A 95 -6.85 -2.95 -16.38
N THR A 96 -5.82 -3.71 -16.75
CA THR A 96 -5.78 -4.52 -17.97
C THR A 96 -5.62 -6.01 -17.62
N ASP A 97 -5.72 -6.90 -18.61
CA ASP A 97 -5.49 -8.33 -18.38
C ASP A 97 -4.09 -8.64 -17.82
N ALA A 98 -3.10 -7.81 -18.15
CA ALA A 98 -1.74 -7.94 -17.64
C ALA A 98 -1.62 -7.67 -16.13
N SER A 99 -2.64 -7.07 -15.50
CA SER A 99 -2.72 -6.88 -14.05
C SER A 99 -3.21 -8.12 -13.30
N PHE A 100 -3.52 -9.21 -14.02
CA PHE A 100 -4.04 -10.44 -13.43
C PHE A 100 -3.17 -11.65 -13.75
N LYS A 101 -3.13 -12.58 -12.79
CA LYS A 101 -2.62 -13.94 -12.97
C LYS A 101 -3.78 -14.91 -12.84
N THR A 102 -3.95 -15.77 -13.84
CA THR A 102 -4.94 -16.85 -13.76
C THR A 102 -4.32 -18.10 -13.15
N LEU A 103 -4.94 -18.64 -12.11
CA LEU A 103 -4.59 -19.93 -11.49
C LEU A 103 -5.68 -20.95 -11.80
N LYS A 104 -5.34 -21.99 -12.56
CA LYS A 104 -6.26 -23.12 -12.78
C LYS A 104 -6.58 -23.82 -11.46
N ALA A 105 -7.70 -24.54 -11.42
CA ALA A 105 -8.02 -25.43 -10.31
C ALA A 105 -6.85 -26.40 -10.03
N GLY A 106 -6.48 -26.54 -8.76
CA GLY A 106 -5.34 -27.33 -8.31
C GLY A 106 -3.95 -26.74 -8.63
N GLN A 107 -3.85 -25.64 -9.37
CA GLN A 107 -2.57 -25.03 -9.70
C GLN A 107 -1.92 -24.37 -8.48
N THR A 108 -0.60 -24.53 -8.39
CA THR A 108 0.22 -23.97 -7.33
C THR A 108 1.21 -22.93 -7.87
N VAL A 109 1.47 -21.89 -7.09
CA VAL A 109 2.55 -20.92 -7.27
C VAL A 109 3.47 -21.00 -6.07
N ASN A 110 4.76 -21.15 -6.33
CA ASN A 110 5.78 -21.02 -5.30
C ASN A 110 6.33 -19.60 -5.32
N ILE A 111 6.42 -18.98 -4.14
CA ILE A 111 6.98 -17.65 -3.95
C ILE A 111 8.08 -17.80 -2.91
N GLU A 112 9.27 -17.36 -3.26
CA GLU A 112 10.40 -17.29 -2.34
C GLU A 112 10.58 -15.84 -1.93
N LEU A 113 10.69 -15.60 -0.63
CA LEU A 113 10.90 -14.29 -0.06
C LEU A 113 11.68 -14.41 1.24
N ASP A 114 12.39 -13.36 1.63
CA ASP A 114 13.12 -13.34 2.90
C ASP A 114 12.60 -12.16 3.72
N PHE A 115 12.01 -12.45 4.89
CA PHE A 115 11.36 -11.39 5.66
C PHE A 115 12.37 -10.41 6.27
N ALA A 116 13.65 -10.78 6.40
CA ALA A 116 14.69 -9.85 6.82
C ALA A 116 15.03 -8.81 5.74
N GLN A 117 14.64 -9.02 4.48
CA GLN A 117 14.82 -8.01 3.43
C GLN A 117 14.00 -6.76 3.72
N MET A 118 12.82 -6.90 4.33
CA MET A 118 11.85 -5.82 4.49
C MET A 118 11.43 -5.52 5.92
N HIS A 119 11.87 -6.30 6.90
CA HIS A 119 11.65 -6.03 8.31
C HIS A 119 12.99 -5.81 9.01
N ASP A 120 13.08 -4.76 9.83
CA ASP A 120 14.21 -4.61 10.75
C ASP A 120 14.03 -5.54 11.95
N LEU A 121 14.71 -6.67 11.91
CA LEU A 121 14.63 -7.72 12.95
C LEU A 121 15.37 -7.33 14.24
N GLY A 122 16.15 -6.25 14.22
CA GLY A 122 16.95 -5.82 15.36
C GLY A 122 17.85 -6.92 15.91
N LYS A 123 17.80 -7.13 17.23
CA LYS A 123 18.54 -8.20 17.93
C LYS A 123 17.70 -9.43 18.24
N ASN A 124 16.42 -9.42 17.83
CA ASN A 124 15.49 -10.48 18.17
C ASN A 124 15.85 -11.75 17.38
N THR A 125 15.74 -12.90 18.04
CA THR A 125 16.11 -14.20 17.46
C THR A 125 14.92 -15.11 17.21
N THR A 126 13.73 -14.71 17.69
CA THR A 126 12.49 -15.48 17.59
C THR A 126 11.38 -14.63 17.00
N PHE A 127 10.65 -15.18 16.04
CA PHE A 127 9.55 -14.52 15.34
C PHE A 127 8.40 -15.47 15.07
N GLU A 128 7.20 -14.91 15.00
CA GLU A 128 6.04 -15.58 14.39
C GLU A 128 5.76 -14.97 13.03
N VAL A 129 5.62 -15.82 12.03
CA VAL A 129 5.47 -15.39 10.64
C VAL A 129 4.25 -16.07 10.03
N PHE A 130 3.32 -15.29 9.51
CA PHE A 130 2.14 -15.81 8.81
C PHE A 130 1.73 -14.87 7.68
N ALA A 131 0.93 -15.38 6.75
CA ALA A 131 0.30 -14.61 5.70
C ALA A 131 -1.21 -14.61 5.92
N SER A 132 -1.82 -13.43 5.86
CA SER A 132 -3.27 -13.26 5.90
C SER A 132 -3.62 -12.05 5.06
N GLY A 133 -4.72 -12.11 4.32
CA GLY A 133 -5.13 -11.02 3.46
C GLY A 133 -6.21 -11.43 2.48
N GLY A 134 -6.39 -10.61 1.45
CA GLY A 134 -7.31 -10.89 0.37
C GLY A 134 -6.73 -10.49 -0.98
N ILE A 135 -7.06 -11.27 -2.00
CA ILE A 135 -6.65 -11.01 -3.38
C ILE A 135 -7.89 -10.61 -4.18
N PRO A 136 -7.94 -9.37 -4.72
CA PRO A 136 -9.01 -8.98 -5.63
C PRO A 136 -9.04 -9.90 -6.86
N TYR A 137 -10.24 -10.24 -7.33
CA TYR A 137 -10.40 -11.10 -8.51
C TYR A 137 -11.33 -10.46 -9.53
N ALA A 138 -11.20 -10.89 -10.78
CA ALA A 138 -12.12 -10.54 -11.86
C ALA A 138 -12.76 -11.80 -12.45
N ASN A 139 -13.98 -11.66 -12.98
CA ASN A 139 -14.64 -12.73 -13.72
C ASN A 139 -13.88 -13.04 -15.03
N ALA A 140 -14.03 -14.27 -15.54
CA ALA A 140 -13.47 -14.67 -16.83
C ALA A 140 -13.87 -13.68 -17.93
N GLY A 141 -12.91 -13.31 -18.80
CA GLY A 141 -13.12 -12.34 -19.87
C GLY A 141 -13.32 -10.88 -19.44
N SER A 142 -13.18 -10.56 -18.15
CA SER A 142 -13.33 -9.21 -17.61
C SER A 142 -12.06 -8.75 -16.89
N THR A 143 -11.79 -7.45 -16.88
CA THR A 143 -10.79 -6.80 -16.02
C THR A 143 -11.41 -6.09 -14.82
N LYS A 144 -12.75 -6.12 -14.71
CA LYS A 144 -13.49 -5.52 -13.59
C LYS A 144 -13.31 -6.36 -12.33
N ILE A 145 -12.75 -5.74 -11.29
CA ILE A 145 -12.68 -6.34 -9.95
C ILE A 145 -14.11 -6.62 -9.48
N SER A 146 -14.39 -7.89 -9.23
CA SER A 146 -15.72 -8.42 -8.91
C SER A 146 -15.86 -8.75 -7.43
N GLY A 147 -14.74 -8.90 -6.72
CA GLY A 147 -14.69 -9.11 -5.28
C GLY A 147 -13.27 -9.39 -4.83
N VAL A 148 -13.16 -9.93 -3.61
CA VAL A 148 -11.89 -10.31 -2.97
C VAL A 148 -12.00 -11.76 -2.50
N ILE A 149 -10.95 -12.53 -2.72
CA ILE A 149 -10.79 -13.88 -2.16
C ILE A 149 -9.82 -13.78 -1.00
N ASN A 150 -10.30 -14.08 0.20
CA ASN A 150 -9.46 -14.10 1.39
C ASN A 150 -8.57 -15.34 1.40
N TYR A 151 -7.47 -15.23 2.14
CA TYR A 151 -6.58 -16.33 2.42
C TYR A 151 -5.98 -16.17 3.82
N SER A 152 -5.58 -17.30 4.40
CA SER A 152 -4.69 -17.36 5.56
C SER A 152 -3.72 -18.51 5.41
N SER A 153 -2.54 -18.40 6.02
CA SER A 153 -1.55 -19.47 6.07
C SER A 153 -1.46 -20.10 7.45
N ASN A 154 -0.66 -21.16 7.54
CA ASN A 154 -0.10 -21.58 8.83
C ASN A 154 0.79 -20.47 9.43
N THR A 155 0.88 -20.43 10.76
CA THR A 155 1.88 -19.63 11.48
C THR A 155 3.18 -20.43 11.59
N LEU A 156 4.28 -19.82 11.21
CA LEU A 156 5.62 -20.35 11.39
C LEU A 156 6.28 -19.71 12.61
N SER A 157 6.67 -20.54 13.58
CA SER A 157 7.59 -20.12 14.64
C SER A 157 9.03 -20.23 14.15
N VAL A 158 9.66 -19.09 13.87
CA VAL A 158 11.05 -18.99 13.44
C VAL A 158 11.89 -18.72 14.69
N LYS A 159 12.81 -19.62 15.02
CA LYS A 159 13.72 -19.50 16.17
C LYS A 159 15.17 -19.46 15.71
N ASP A 160 16.08 -19.06 16.60
CA ASP A 160 17.52 -19.07 16.38
C ASP A 160 17.93 -18.26 15.12
N VAL A 161 17.29 -17.11 14.89
CA VAL A 161 17.68 -16.20 13.82
C VAL A 161 19.05 -15.60 14.12
N ASP A 162 19.98 -15.75 13.18
CA ASP A 162 21.24 -15.02 13.16
C ASP A 162 20.96 -13.57 12.76
N SER A 163 20.91 -12.70 13.77
CA SER A 163 20.56 -11.28 13.60
C SER A 163 21.60 -10.50 12.78
N ALA A 164 22.87 -10.91 12.82
CA ALA A 164 23.91 -10.30 12.00
C ALA A 164 23.72 -10.64 10.51
N LYS A 165 23.41 -11.90 10.19
CA LYS A 165 23.06 -12.29 8.81
C LYS A 165 21.76 -11.66 8.34
N ALA A 166 20.76 -11.53 9.22
CA ALA A 166 19.51 -10.85 8.89
C ALA A 166 19.76 -9.36 8.56
N ALA A 167 20.55 -8.66 9.39
CA ALA A 167 20.94 -7.27 9.14
C ALA A 167 21.74 -7.13 7.83
N PHE A 168 22.64 -8.07 7.54
CA PHE A 168 23.37 -8.09 6.27
C PHE A 168 22.45 -8.35 5.07
N THR A 169 21.47 -9.24 5.20
CA THR A 169 20.45 -9.53 4.17
C THR A 169 19.66 -8.27 3.85
N ARG A 170 19.18 -7.56 4.88
CA ARG A 170 18.51 -6.26 4.75
C ARG A 170 19.42 -5.25 4.06
N LEU A 171 20.64 -5.07 4.55
CA LEU A 171 21.59 -4.10 3.99
C LEU A 171 21.88 -4.39 2.51
N SER A 172 22.10 -5.64 2.15
CA SER A 172 22.43 -6.06 0.78
C SER A 172 21.25 -5.78 -0.15
N PHE A 173 20.06 -6.20 0.24
CA PHE A 173 18.84 -5.98 -0.52
C PHE A 173 18.53 -4.48 -0.72
N HIS A 174 18.76 -3.66 0.31
CA HIS A 174 18.62 -2.21 0.20
C HIS A 174 19.77 -1.52 -0.58
N ASN A 175 20.93 -2.16 -0.73
CA ASN A 175 22.08 -1.64 -1.49
C ASN A 175 22.10 -2.06 -2.96
N GLU A 176 21.39 -3.12 -3.34
CA GLU A 176 21.13 -3.47 -4.75
C GLU A 176 20.32 -2.38 -5.49
N ILE A 177 19.77 -1.44 -4.72
CA ILE A 177 19.01 -0.29 -5.19
C ILE A 177 19.98 0.77 -5.64
N LYS A 178 20.00 1.04 -6.95
CA LYS A 178 20.76 2.14 -7.52
C LYS A 178 20.26 3.44 -6.88
N ARG A 179 21.09 4.03 -6.03
CA ARG A 179 20.79 5.27 -5.30
C ARG A 179 20.82 6.42 -6.27
N THR A 180 19.70 7.11 -6.41
CA THR A 180 19.60 8.21 -7.35
C THR A 180 18.68 9.30 -6.70
N ILE A 181 19.05 10.58 -6.79
CA ILE A 181 18.34 11.77 -6.25
C ILE A 181 17.06 12.05 -7.08
N VAL A 182 16.42 13.23 -7.11
CA VAL A 182 15.62 13.58 -8.31
C VAL A 182 16.57 13.54 -9.49
N GLN A 183 16.39 12.59 -10.39
CA GLN A 183 17.51 12.17 -11.23
C GLN A 183 17.39 12.60 -12.65
N ALA A 184 18.55 12.56 -13.31
CA ALA A 184 18.69 12.87 -14.73
C ALA A 184 17.79 11.97 -15.60
N ASP A 185 17.07 11.00 -15.03
CA ASP A 185 16.04 10.19 -15.68
C ASP A 185 14.73 10.96 -15.90
N CYS A 186 14.40 11.92 -15.04
CA CYS A 186 13.29 12.84 -15.28
C CYS A 186 13.68 13.87 -16.35
N THR A 187 13.35 13.59 -17.60
CA THR A 187 13.64 14.48 -18.75
C THR A 187 12.39 14.78 -19.56
N GLY A 188 12.48 15.81 -20.42
CA GLY A 188 11.44 16.16 -21.39
C GLY A 188 10.05 16.31 -20.75
N LYS A 189 9.05 15.64 -21.35
CA LYS A 189 7.65 15.71 -20.91
C LYS A 189 7.44 15.16 -19.50
N ASN A 190 8.21 14.15 -19.09
CA ASN A 190 8.09 13.57 -17.74
C ASN A 190 8.55 14.57 -16.68
N LEU A 191 9.65 15.29 -16.93
CA LEU A 191 10.09 16.36 -16.05
C LEU A 191 9.03 17.46 -15.92
N THR A 192 8.45 17.91 -17.04
CA THR A 192 7.39 18.91 -17.02
C THR A 192 6.17 18.44 -16.21
N ALA A 193 5.75 17.18 -16.40
CA ALA A 193 4.64 16.59 -15.67
C ALA A 193 4.90 16.51 -14.15
N VAL A 194 6.08 16.04 -13.73
CA VAL A 194 6.46 15.98 -12.31
C VAL A 194 6.53 17.37 -11.69
N MET A 195 7.11 18.34 -12.39
CA MET A 195 7.19 19.72 -11.90
C MET A 195 5.80 20.33 -11.68
N ALA A 196 4.89 20.12 -12.63
CA ALA A 196 3.50 20.56 -12.51
C ALA A 196 2.77 19.85 -11.36
N ALA A 197 2.97 18.53 -11.22
CA ALA A 197 2.38 17.74 -10.14
C ALA A 197 2.85 18.21 -8.75
N LEU A 198 4.13 18.53 -8.58
CA LEU A 198 4.66 19.07 -7.31
C LEU A 198 4.08 20.44 -6.98
N ILE A 199 3.91 21.33 -7.97
CA ILE A 199 3.26 22.64 -7.78
C ILE A 199 1.82 22.46 -7.31
N ASN A 200 1.07 21.58 -7.98
CA ASN A 200 -0.33 21.31 -7.62
C ASN A 200 -0.43 20.61 -6.26
N CYS A 201 0.43 19.62 -5.98
CA CYS A 201 0.53 18.96 -4.68
C CYS A 201 0.71 19.98 -3.55
N GLN A 202 1.66 20.91 -3.68
CA GLN A 202 1.90 21.95 -2.68
C GLN A 202 0.65 22.80 -2.45
N LYS A 203 -0.01 23.25 -3.52
CA LYS A 203 -1.23 24.06 -3.43
C LYS A 203 -2.36 23.30 -2.73
N MET A 204 -2.61 22.07 -3.17
CA MET A 204 -3.67 21.21 -2.61
C MET A 204 -3.41 20.89 -1.15
N ALA A 205 -2.19 20.52 -0.78
CA ALA A 205 -1.82 20.21 0.59
C ALA A 205 -1.99 21.43 1.52
N ARG A 206 -1.61 22.64 1.10
CA ARG A 206 -1.87 23.86 1.90
C ARG A 206 -3.36 24.12 2.10
N ALA A 207 -4.15 24.00 1.04
CA ALA A 207 -5.60 24.18 1.14
C ALA A 207 -6.21 23.12 2.08
N ALA A 208 -5.81 21.85 1.93
CA ALA A 208 -6.26 20.75 2.75
C ALA A 208 -5.89 20.92 4.23
N ALA A 209 -4.68 21.37 4.54
CA ALA A 209 -4.28 21.69 5.92
C ALA A 209 -5.24 22.70 6.56
N ASN A 210 -5.51 23.81 5.87
CA ASN A 210 -6.41 24.86 6.38
C ASN A 210 -7.86 24.36 6.52
N THR A 211 -8.35 23.60 5.54
CA THR A 211 -9.70 23.03 5.59
C THR A 211 -9.86 22.01 6.71
N ALA A 212 -8.84 21.19 6.99
CA ALA A 212 -8.88 20.22 8.11
C ALA A 212 -9.14 20.89 9.47
N MET A 213 -8.66 22.12 9.66
CA MET A 213 -8.87 22.87 10.91
C MET A 213 -10.27 23.48 11.04
N THR A 214 -11.00 23.65 9.94
CA THR A 214 -12.22 24.49 9.88
C THR A 214 -13.46 23.75 9.40
N ASP A 215 -13.33 22.59 8.75
CA ASP A 215 -14.43 21.82 8.17
C ASP A 215 -14.57 20.46 8.85
N ASP A 216 -15.33 20.45 9.94
CA ASP A 216 -15.63 19.25 10.72
C ASP A 216 -16.37 18.20 9.89
N LYS A 217 -17.24 18.60 8.96
CA LYS A 217 -18.01 17.65 8.14
C LYS A 217 -17.07 16.87 7.24
N ARG A 218 -16.15 17.56 6.57
CA ARG A 218 -15.16 16.91 5.73
C ARG A 218 -14.16 16.09 6.56
N MET A 219 -13.76 16.55 7.74
CA MET A 219 -12.96 15.73 8.65
C MET A 219 -13.68 14.42 9.04
N GLN A 220 -14.98 14.48 9.34
CA GLN A 220 -15.77 13.30 9.67
C GLN A 220 -15.95 12.35 8.48
N GLU A 221 -16.15 12.87 7.27
CA GLU A 221 -16.32 12.05 6.07
C GLU A 221 -15.08 11.22 5.74
N TYR A 222 -13.90 11.85 5.70
CA TYR A 222 -12.67 11.19 5.26
C TYR A 222 -11.95 10.52 6.43
N PHE A 223 -11.83 11.19 7.58
CA PHE A 223 -11.05 10.71 8.72
C PHE A 223 -11.89 10.10 9.84
N LYS A 224 -13.23 10.23 9.80
CA LYS A 224 -14.17 9.67 10.81
C LYS A 224 -13.94 10.21 12.21
N VAL A 225 -13.32 11.39 12.29
CA VAL A 225 -13.03 12.10 13.53
C VAL A 225 -12.79 13.58 13.20
N SER A 226 -13.19 14.47 14.11
CA SER A 226 -12.97 15.92 13.98
C SER A 226 -12.53 16.56 15.31
N THR A 227 -11.98 15.77 16.24
CA THR A 227 -11.42 16.32 17.48
C THR A 227 -10.24 17.25 17.19
N PRO A 228 -9.94 18.22 18.07
CA PRO A 228 -8.79 19.11 17.89
C PRO A 228 -7.47 18.37 17.62
N GLU A 229 -7.23 17.25 18.29
CA GLU A 229 -6.03 16.44 18.15
C GLU A 229 -5.95 15.81 16.75
N ALA A 230 -7.06 15.23 16.27
CA ALA A 230 -7.09 14.62 14.95
C ALA A 230 -6.94 15.67 13.83
N LYS A 231 -7.59 16.83 13.98
CA LYS A 231 -7.39 17.97 13.07
C LYS A 231 -5.93 18.40 13.02
N GLN A 232 -5.27 18.47 14.17
CA GLN A 232 -3.85 18.82 14.24
C GLN A 232 -2.95 17.77 13.56
N VAL A 233 -3.27 16.47 13.70
CA VAL A 233 -2.56 15.39 12.98
C VAL A 233 -2.68 15.59 11.47
N VAL A 234 -3.89 15.85 10.98
CA VAL A 234 -4.14 16.03 9.54
C VAL A 234 -3.48 17.32 9.03
N PHE A 235 -3.61 18.43 9.77
CA PHE A 235 -2.95 19.70 9.46
C PHE A 235 -1.43 19.56 9.38
N ASN A 236 -0.81 18.90 10.36
CA ASN A 236 0.64 18.70 10.41
C ASN A 236 1.11 17.83 9.24
N THR A 237 0.36 16.78 8.91
CA THR A 237 0.67 15.89 7.78
C THR A 237 0.65 16.66 6.47
N PHE A 238 -0.44 17.37 6.17
CA PHE A 238 -0.51 18.19 4.95
C PHE A 238 0.52 19.32 4.92
N SER A 239 0.84 19.94 6.06
CA SER A 239 1.89 20.95 6.13
C SER A 239 3.27 20.39 5.76
N ARG A 240 3.58 19.17 6.22
CA ARG A 240 4.82 18.47 5.84
C ARG A 240 4.82 18.08 4.36
N VAL A 241 3.70 17.59 3.83
CA VAL A 241 3.56 17.32 2.38
C VAL A 241 3.76 18.60 1.57
N ALA A 242 3.12 19.71 1.96
CA ALA A 242 3.28 20.99 1.28
C ALA A 242 4.74 21.49 1.31
N SER A 243 5.44 21.28 2.43
CA SER A 243 6.86 21.60 2.55
C SER A 243 7.68 20.78 1.57
N GLU A 244 7.50 19.46 1.52
CA GLU A 244 8.26 18.57 0.63
C GLU A 244 7.94 18.83 -0.84
N CYS A 245 6.65 18.95 -1.20
CA CYS A 245 6.21 19.32 -2.54
C CYS A 245 6.64 20.73 -2.97
N SER A 246 7.22 21.57 -2.09
CA SER A 246 7.80 22.87 -2.45
C SER A 246 9.30 22.82 -2.78
N ARG A 247 9.96 21.68 -2.52
CA ARG A 247 11.38 21.49 -2.80
C ARG A 247 11.56 20.77 -4.14
N ARG A 248 12.70 20.98 -4.81
CA ARG A 248 12.99 20.44 -6.14
C ARG A 248 14.34 19.74 -6.23
N ASP A 249 15.30 20.27 -5.48
CA ASP A 249 16.72 19.90 -5.45
C ASP A 249 17.19 19.49 -4.04
N ARG A 250 16.28 19.59 -3.06
CA ARG A 250 16.47 19.33 -1.63
C ARG A 250 15.18 18.75 -1.06
N GLY A 251 15.18 18.43 0.23
CA GLY A 251 14.03 17.83 0.88
C GLY A 251 14.43 16.57 1.63
N VAL A 252 13.43 15.83 2.08
CA VAL A 252 13.63 14.57 2.79
C VAL A 252 13.68 13.37 1.86
N SER A 253 13.22 13.52 0.61
CA SER A 253 13.04 12.44 -0.34
C SER A 253 13.59 12.72 -1.75
N LYS A 254 13.65 11.65 -2.56
CA LYS A 254 14.09 11.66 -3.95
C LYS A 254 12.91 11.24 -4.84
N GLN A 255 12.74 11.87 -6.00
CA GLN A 255 11.64 11.56 -6.93
C GLN A 255 12.19 11.07 -8.27
N TYR A 256 11.75 9.90 -8.71
CA TYR A 256 12.19 9.30 -9.96
C TYR A 256 11.08 9.23 -10.99
N CYS A 257 11.49 9.19 -12.26
CA CYS A 257 10.61 8.97 -13.40
C CYS A 257 10.84 7.60 -14.07
N SER A 258 11.89 6.88 -13.66
CA SER A 258 12.22 5.53 -14.07
C SER A 258 12.11 4.56 -12.89
N ASP A 259 11.76 3.31 -13.19
CA ASP A 259 11.63 2.25 -12.18
C ASP A 259 13.01 1.79 -11.71
N VAL A 260 13.44 2.31 -10.57
CA VAL A 260 14.74 2.00 -9.97
C VAL A 260 14.69 0.83 -8.98
N TYR A 261 13.51 0.23 -8.80
CA TYR A 261 13.29 -0.86 -7.85
C TYR A 261 12.49 -2.04 -8.43
N ALA A 262 12.33 -2.09 -9.76
CA ALA A 262 11.56 -3.10 -10.46
C ALA A 262 10.16 -3.34 -9.84
N SER A 263 9.55 -2.28 -9.33
CA SER A 263 8.29 -2.32 -8.59
C SER A 263 7.13 -1.69 -9.36
N CYS A 264 7.40 -1.18 -10.56
CA CYS A 264 6.36 -0.80 -11.50
C CYS A 264 5.86 -2.04 -12.24
N SER A 265 4.56 -2.29 -12.14
CA SER A 265 3.88 -3.38 -12.83
C SER A 265 2.52 -2.91 -13.39
N PRO A 266 1.87 -3.69 -14.26
CA PRO A 266 0.56 -3.32 -14.79
C PRO A 266 -0.46 -3.03 -13.68
N GLY A 267 -1.00 -1.81 -13.67
CA GLY A 267 -1.94 -1.36 -12.64
C GLY A 267 -1.30 -0.60 -11.47
N VAL A 268 0.02 -0.37 -11.49
CA VAL A 268 0.72 0.50 -10.53
C VAL A 268 0.99 1.87 -11.15
N LEU A 269 0.58 2.93 -10.46
CA LEU A 269 0.81 4.32 -10.85
C LEU A 269 2.14 4.84 -10.31
N ALA A 270 2.43 4.58 -9.04
CA ALA A 270 3.62 5.04 -8.36
C ALA A 270 3.93 4.14 -7.17
N TYR A 271 5.11 4.31 -6.59
CA TYR A 271 5.46 3.66 -5.34
C TYR A 271 6.44 4.48 -4.51
N THR A 272 6.45 4.22 -3.20
CA THR A 272 7.38 4.77 -2.23
C THR A 272 8.13 3.65 -1.54
N VAL A 273 9.43 3.84 -1.29
CA VAL A 273 10.21 3.02 -0.35
C VAL A 273 10.57 3.87 0.86
N PRO A 274 9.75 3.87 1.93
CA PRO A 274 9.88 4.82 3.04
C PRO A 274 11.25 4.77 3.72
N ALA A 275 11.80 3.56 3.91
CA ALA A 275 13.11 3.37 4.54
C ALA A 275 14.27 3.97 3.74
N LEU A 276 14.10 4.14 2.44
CA LEU A 276 15.12 4.69 1.53
C LEU A 276 14.81 6.10 1.06
N LYS A 277 13.68 6.65 1.52
CA LYS A 277 13.29 8.04 1.30
C LYS A 277 13.24 8.39 -0.18
N TYR A 278 12.61 7.55 -0.98
CA TYR A 278 12.34 7.90 -2.37
C TYR A 278 11.00 7.40 -2.87
N MET A 279 10.54 8.06 -3.93
CA MET A 279 9.28 7.82 -4.61
C MET A 279 9.55 7.68 -6.11
N VAL A 280 8.75 6.87 -6.78
CA VAL A 280 8.89 6.60 -8.20
C VAL A 280 7.52 6.73 -8.86
N ASN A 281 7.48 7.50 -9.95
CA ASN A 281 6.32 7.52 -10.83
C ASN A 281 6.50 6.44 -11.90
N CYS A 282 5.60 5.46 -11.92
CA CYS A 282 5.63 4.39 -12.90
C CYS A 282 5.16 4.88 -14.28
N PRO A 283 5.43 4.15 -15.38
CA PRO A 283 5.01 4.56 -16.73
C PRO A 283 3.51 4.90 -16.86
N LEU A 284 2.65 4.23 -16.07
CA LEU A 284 1.20 4.46 -16.08
C LEU A 284 0.82 5.85 -15.52
N TYR A 285 1.60 6.41 -14.57
CA TYR A 285 1.41 7.77 -14.08
C TYR A 285 1.49 8.82 -15.20
N PHE A 286 2.46 8.66 -16.10
CA PHE A 286 2.68 9.60 -17.19
C PHE A 286 1.70 9.41 -18.35
N SER A 287 1.35 8.16 -18.64
CA SER A 287 0.55 7.81 -19.83
C SER A 287 -0.96 7.86 -19.58
N ALA A 288 -1.42 7.65 -18.34
CA ALA A 288 -2.86 7.51 -18.04
C ALA A 288 -3.45 8.64 -17.19
N LEU A 289 -2.67 9.24 -16.28
CA LEU A 289 -3.21 10.25 -15.36
C LEU A 289 -3.22 11.64 -15.98
N PRO A 290 -4.31 12.41 -15.82
CA PRO A 290 -4.27 13.85 -16.10
C PRO A 290 -3.36 14.56 -15.08
N GLY A 291 -2.85 15.74 -15.44
CA GLY A 291 -2.03 16.55 -14.52
C GLY A 291 -2.79 16.97 -13.25
N LEU A 292 -4.07 17.34 -13.40
CA LEU A 292 -4.98 17.67 -12.32
C LEU A 292 -6.42 17.39 -12.77
N THR A 293 -7.18 16.65 -11.98
CA THR A 293 -8.57 16.31 -12.29
C THR A 293 -9.55 17.36 -11.76
N LYS A 294 -10.73 17.42 -12.38
CA LYS A 294 -11.89 18.20 -11.91
C LYS A 294 -13.03 17.29 -11.41
N THR A 295 -12.78 15.98 -11.35
CA THR A 295 -13.78 14.98 -10.96
C THR A 295 -13.53 14.53 -9.52
N CYS A 296 -14.60 14.52 -8.73
CA CYS A 296 -14.56 14.06 -7.35
C CYS A 296 -13.92 12.68 -7.23
N HIS A 297 -12.96 12.58 -6.33
CA HIS A 297 -12.28 11.34 -5.96
C HIS A 297 -11.52 10.66 -7.11
N ALA A 298 -11.41 11.31 -8.27
CA ALA A 298 -10.62 10.79 -9.38
C ALA A 298 -9.12 10.98 -9.09
N GLN A 299 -8.33 10.03 -9.57
CA GLN A 299 -6.88 10.09 -9.47
C GLN A 299 -6.30 10.99 -10.56
N ASP A 300 -5.23 11.70 -10.21
CA ASP A 300 -4.42 12.51 -11.10
C ASP A 300 -2.95 12.49 -10.64
N GLN A 301 -2.08 13.15 -11.39
CA GLN A 301 -0.65 13.21 -11.08
C GLN A 301 -0.38 13.93 -9.75
N ALA A 302 -1.11 15.00 -9.43
CA ALA A 302 -0.92 15.80 -8.21
C ALA A 302 -1.30 15.03 -6.93
N THR A 303 -2.45 14.36 -6.95
CA THR A 303 -2.97 13.53 -5.84
C THR A 303 -2.18 12.24 -5.68
N THR A 304 -1.68 11.65 -6.78
CA THR A 304 -0.75 10.52 -6.72
C THR A 304 0.57 10.93 -6.08
N THR A 305 1.15 12.07 -6.49
CA THR A 305 2.35 12.62 -5.83
C THR A 305 2.10 12.87 -4.34
N LEU A 306 0.96 13.45 -3.98
CA LEU A 306 0.58 13.70 -2.58
C LEU A 306 0.46 12.40 -1.78
N HIS A 307 -0.17 11.35 -2.34
CA HIS A 307 -0.28 10.03 -1.74
C HIS A 307 1.12 9.48 -1.40
N GLU A 308 2.03 9.43 -2.37
CA GLU A 308 3.39 8.92 -2.16
C GLU A 308 4.15 9.71 -1.07
N MET A 309 3.99 11.03 -1.05
CA MET A 309 4.61 11.88 -0.03
C MET A 309 4.17 11.51 1.39
N THR A 310 2.93 11.04 1.57
CA THR A 310 2.43 10.64 2.90
C THR A 310 3.04 9.33 3.41
N HIS A 311 3.59 8.49 2.53
CA HIS A 311 4.30 7.26 2.94
C HIS A 311 5.68 7.56 3.53
N LEU A 312 6.29 8.70 3.22
CA LEU A 312 7.58 9.08 3.78
C LEU A 312 7.47 9.18 5.32
N LEU A 313 8.39 8.52 6.02
CA LEU A 313 8.41 8.49 7.49
C LEU A 313 8.60 9.90 8.09
N GLN A 314 9.30 10.78 7.38
CA GLN A 314 9.51 12.17 7.80
C GLN A 314 8.25 13.03 7.63
N VAL A 315 7.29 12.58 6.84
CA VAL A 315 5.99 13.23 6.65
C VAL A 315 5.00 12.64 7.65
N LYS A 316 4.62 11.38 7.46
CA LYS A 316 3.65 10.68 8.33
C LYS A 316 3.91 9.17 8.46
N GLY A 317 4.44 8.52 7.43
CA GLY A 317 4.59 7.06 7.41
C GLY A 317 3.24 6.35 7.28
N THR A 318 2.34 6.88 6.45
CA THR A 318 1.03 6.24 6.19
C THR A 318 1.20 4.87 5.53
N LEU A 319 0.16 4.05 5.65
CA LEU A 319 0.03 2.74 5.05
C LEU A 319 -1.05 2.74 3.98
N ASP A 320 -1.09 1.68 3.17
CA ASP A 320 -2.14 1.44 2.16
C ASP A 320 -3.24 0.50 2.63
N TYR A 321 -2.98 -0.34 3.64
CA TYR A 321 -3.90 -1.38 4.12
C TYR A 321 -4.43 -2.33 3.02
N GLY A 322 -3.80 -2.35 1.83
CA GLY A 322 -4.23 -3.16 0.69
C GLY A 322 -5.57 -2.74 0.08
N ILE A 323 -6.05 -1.52 0.36
CA ILE A 323 -7.34 -1.02 -0.16
C ILE A 323 -7.19 0.40 -0.71
N TYR A 324 -7.98 0.76 -1.72
CA TYR A 324 -7.81 2.03 -2.44
C TYR A 324 -9.14 2.63 -2.90
N GLY A 325 -9.17 3.96 -3.00
CA GLY A 325 -10.31 4.72 -3.50
C GLY A 325 -11.36 5.08 -2.45
N TYR A 326 -12.31 5.91 -2.85
CA TYR A 326 -13.25 6.56 -1.94
C TYR A 326 -14.21 5.59 -1.24
N ASP A 327 -14.69 4.55 -1.92
CA ASP A 327 -15.55 3.56 -1.26
C ASP A 327 -14.78 2.70 -0.26
N ALA A 328 -13.48 2.49 -0.46
CA ALA A 328 -12.64 1.75 0.47
C ALA A 328 -12.41 2.51 1.77
N ILE A 329 -12.14 3.82 1.73
CA ILE A 329 -11.91 4.60 2.98
C ILE A 329 -13.14 4.64 3.88
N LYS A 330 -14.34 4.42 3.32
CA LYS A 330 -15.60 4.30 4.08
C LYS A 330 -15.66 3.03 4.93
N THR A 331 -14.84 2.01 4.68
CA THR A 331 -14.82 0.78 5.49
C THR A 331 -13.82 0.83 6.64
N LEU A 332 -12.82 1.73 6.60
CA LEU A 332 -11.76 1.84 7.61
C LEU A 332 -12.22 2.44 8.95
N LYS A 333 -11.57 2.14 10.06
CA LYS A 333 -11.77 2.88 11.32
C LYS A 333 -11.05 4.24 11.24
N SER A 334 -11.39 5.15 12.14
CA SER A 334 -10.77 6.49 12.17
C SER A 334 -9.24 6.44 12.31
N ALA A 335 -8.73 5.58 13.20
CA ALA A 335 -7.28 5.42 13.38
C ALA A 335 -6.57 4.94 12.10
N GLU A 336 -7.21 4.06 11.33
CA GLU A 336 -6.70 3.61 10.04
C GLU A 336 -6.78 4.73 9.00
N ASN A 337 -7.89 5.46 8.91
CA ASN A 337 -8.02 6.59 7.99
C ASN A 337 -7.02 7.73 8.27
N LEU A 338 -6.71 8.00 9.54
CA LEU A 338 -5.66 8.95 9.93
C LEU A 338 -4.25 8.48 9.52
N ASN A 339 -4.08 7.20 9.23
CA ASN A 339 -2.83 6.57 8.83
C ASN A 339 -2.86 6.00 7.41
N HIS A 340 -3.86 6.34 6.59
CA HIS A 340 -4.06 5.77 5.26
C HIS A 340 -3.75 6.82 4.17
N ALA A 341 -2.83 6.51 3.26
CA ALA A 341 -2.35 7.47 2.25
C ALA A 341 -3.47 8.00 1.35
N ASP A 342 -4.39 7.11 0.94
CA ASP A 342 -5.50 7.47 0.06
C ASP A 342 -6.50 8.41 0.69
N THR A 343 -6.69 8.31 2.00
CA THR A 343 -7.59 9.22 2.73
C THR A 343 -7.09 10.67 2.60
N TYR A 344 -5.78 10.90 2.66
CA TYR A 344 -5.20 12.23 2.47
C TYR A 344 -5.34 12.74 1.03
N CYS A 345 -5.07 11.93 0.01
CA CYS A 345 -5.19 12.39 -1.37
C CYS A 345 -6.65 12.64 -1.78
N LEU A 346 -7.58 11.82 -1.29
CA LEU A 346 -9.02 11.98 -1.52
C LEU A 346 -9.57 13.23 -0.82
N PHE A 347 -9.17 13.47 0.43
CA PHE A 347 -9.51 14.71 1.14
C PHE A 347 -8.98 15.94 0.39
N ALA A 348 -7.71 15.92 -0.03
CA ALA A 348 -7.11 17.04 -0.76
C ALA A 348 -7.77 17.28 -2.12
N ASN A 349 -8.17 16.21 -2.84
CA ASN A 349 -8.95 16.29 -4.06
C ASN A 349 -10.30 16.98 -3.83
N ALA A 350 -11.05 16.54 -2.82
CA ALA A 350 -12.34 17.12 -2.48
C ALA A 350 -12.24 18.60 -2.08
N VAL A 351 -11.21 18.96 -1.31
CA VAL A 351 -10.90 20.36 -1.00
C VAL A 351 -10.62 21.19 -2.24
N ASN A 352 -9.82 20.66 -3.17
CA ASN A 352 -9.45 21.37 -4.39
C ASN A 352 -10.64 21.56 -5.35
N ILE A 353 -11.56 20.60 -5.42
CA ILE A 353 -12.77 20.68 -6.25
C ILE A 353 -13.81 21.60 -5.61
N GLY A 354 -13.83 21.70 -4.28
CA GLY A 354 -14.73 22.58 -3.54
C GLY A 354 -16.05 21.91 -3.17
N LYS A 355 -17.09 22.68 -2.87
CA LYS A 355 -18.33 22.23 -2.20
C LYS A 355 -19.21 21.24 -2.98
N THR A 356 -18.91 21.01 -4.25
CA THR A 356 -19.58 19.98 -5.08
C THR A 356 -18.95 18.59 -4.90
N CYS A 357 -17.95 18.54 -4.01
CA CYS A 357 -17.23 17.43 -3.40
C CYS A 357 -17.17 17.72 -1.88
#